data_AF-A0A8H4B7R0-F1
#
_entry.id   AF-A0A8H4B7R0-F1
#
_cell.length_a   1.000
_cell.length_b   1.000
_cell.length_c   1.000
_cell.angle_alpha   90.00
_cell.angle_beta   90.00
_cell.angle_gamma   90.00
#
_symmetry.space_group_name_H-M   'P 1'
#
loop_
_entity.id
_entity.type
_entity.pdbx_description
1 polymer ?
#
loop_
_entity_poly.entity_id
_entity_poly.type
_entity_poly.pdbx_seq_one_letter_code
_entity_poly.pdbx_strand_id
1 'polypeptide(L)'
;MRVNHKKYKTKAIKQTLDPVWDAHFDIKVSPKKTPTLLSFTVWDKDTFGRDFLGEVTIPFKNIFDRNNQGVSDGVPRNYKDPNNYEAYFQLAKRSEKNNVSGDLCLKFGILEDHIGDVKRYADAWELLNP
;
A
#
# COMPACT_ATOMS: atom_id res chain seq x y z
N MET A 1 -3.76 -6.91 3.23
CA MET A 1 -3.88 -5.50 3.66
C MET A 1 -4.99 -5.36 4.70
N ARG A 2 -4.79 -4.50 5.69
CA ARG A 2 -5.80 -4.04 6.65
C ARG A 2 -5.82 -2.51 6.62
N VAL A 3 -7.01 -1.95 6.55
CA VAL A 3 -7.27 -0.51 6.61
C VAL A 3 -8.55 -0.33 7.40
N ASN A 4 -8.51 0.47 8.47
CA ASN A 4 -9.57 0.54 9.47
C ASN A 4 -9.96 -0.89 9.95
N HIS A 5 -11.26 -1.20 9.94
CA HIS A 5 -11.79 -2.53 10.31
C HIS A 5 -11.93 -3.50 9.13
N LYS A 6 -11.44 -3.13 7.93
CA LYS A 6 -11.53 -3.96 6.73
C LYS A 6 -10.25 -4.74 6.48
N LYS A 7 -10.40 -5.98 6.02
CA LYS A 7 -9.29 -6.87 5.64
C LYS A 7 -9.44 -7.27 4.17
N TYR A 8 -8.35 -7.13 3.43
CA TYR A 8 -8.22 -7.49 2.03
C TYR A 8 -7.10 -8.50 1.87
N LYS A 9 -7.29 -9.51 1.01
CA LYS A 9 -6.35 -10.62 0.81
C LYS A 9 -6.19 -10.88 -0.68
N THR A 10 -4.97 -11.19 -1.10
CA THR A 10 -4.65 -11.67 -2.44
C THR A 10 -4.82 -13.19 -2.51
N LYS A 11 -4.73 -13.75 -3.72
CA LYS A 11 -4.51 -15.20 -3.89
C LYS A 11 -3.08 -15.54 -3.48
N ALA A 12 -2.88 -16.73 -2.93
CA ALA A 12 -1.53 -17.26 -2.70
C ALA A 12 -0.92 -17.70 -4.04
N ILE A 13 0.34 -17.35 -4.26
CA ILE A 13 1.15 -17.80 -5.39
C ILE A 13 2.10 -18.86 -4.84
N LYS A 14 2.14 -20.03 -5.48
CA LYS A 14 2.91 -21.18 -4.99
C LYS A 14 4.32 -21.17 -5.57
N GLN A 15 5.28 -21.68 -4.79
CA GLN A 15 6.61 -22.08 -5.26
C GLN A 15 7.42 -20.95 -5.93
N THR A 16 7.40 -19.75 -5.35
CA THR A 16 8.26 -18.64 -5.78
C THR A 16 8.72 -17.81 -4.58
N LEU A 17 9.95 -17.29 -4.66
CA LEU A 17 10.50 -16.30 -3.73
C LEU A 17 10.22 -14.85 -4.17
N ASP A 18 9.77 -14.66 -5.41
CA ASP A 18 9.42 -13.37 -6.00
C ASP A 18 7.99 -13.41 -6.57
N PRO A 19 6.96 -13.44 -5.69
CA PRO A 19 5.57 -13.50 -6.12
C PRO A 19 5.08 -12.15 -6.69
N VAL A 20 4.53 -12.19 -7.91
CA VAL A 20 3.85 -11.05 -8.54
C VAL A 20 2.34 -11.21 -8.40
N TRP A 21 1.72 -10.47 -7.48
CA TRP A 21 0.29 -10.59 -7.21
C TRP A 21 -0.62 -9.79 -8.13
N ASP A 22 -0.16 -8.65 -8.66
CA ASP A 22 -0.93 -7.68 -9.47
C ASP A 22 -2.35 -7.40 -8.92
N ALA A 23 -2.47 -7.37 -7.59
CA ALA A 23 -3.75 -7.22 -6.92
C ALA A 23 -4.07 -5.76 -6.63
N HIS A 24 -5.27 -5.36 -7.00
CA HIS A 24 -5.76 -3.99 -6.82
C HIS A 24 -6.87 -3.97 -5.76
N PHE A 25 -6.85 -2.95 -4.89
CA PHE A 25 -7.86 -2.77 -3.86
C PHE A 25 -8.32 -1.32 -3.81
N ASP A 26 -9.59 -1.10 -4.15
CA ASP A 26 -10.18 0.24 -4.08
C ASP A 26 -10.67 0.53 -2.67
N ILE A 27 -10.10 1.57 -2.05
CA ILE A 27 -10.46 2.02 -0.70
C ILE A 27 -11.20 3.34 -0.83
N LYS A 28 -12.51 3.33 -0.54
CA LYS A 28 -13.28 4.58 -0.43
C LYS A 28 -12.82 5.36 0.81
N VAL A 29 -12.33 6.57 0.59
CA VAL A 29 -11.92 7.52 1.63
C VAL A 29 -12.83 8.75 1.59
N SER A 30 -13.02 9.39 2.73
CA SER A 30 -13.75 10.66 2.84
C SER A 30 -13.16 11.46 3.99
N PRO A 31 -13.17 12.80 3.98
CA PRO A 31 -12.57 13.62 5.04
C PRO A 31 -13.03 13.26 6.46
N LYS A 32 -14.29 12.83 6.61
CA LYS A 32 -14.86 12.42 7.91
C LYS A 32 -14.44 11.03 8.39
N LYS A 33 -13.85 10.21 7.50
CA LYS A 33 -13.51 8.79 7.72
C LYS A 33 -12.19 8.43 7.02
N THR A 34 -11.17 9.25 7.20
CA THR A 34 -9.83 8.98 6.68
C THR A 34 -9.19 7.85 7.50
N PRO A 35 -8.54 6.86 6.86
CA PRO A 35 -7.78 5.89 7.59
C PRO A 35 -6.61 6.55 8.31
N THR A 36 -6.22 6.02 9.47
CA THR A 36 -4.97 6.43 10.12
C THR A 36 -3.76 5.67 9.56
N LEU A 37 -3.98 4.41 9.20
CA LEU A 37 -2.92 3.45 8.95
C LEU A 37 -3.33 2.43 7.88
N LEU A 38 -2.38 2.10 7.01
CA LEU A 38 -2.45 0.94 6.13
C LEU A 38 -1.43 -0.08 6.60
N SER A 39 -1.89 -1.30 6.91
CA SER A 39 -1.02 -2.41 7.29
C SER A 39 -1.06 -3.50 6.22
N PHE A 40 0.10 -3.89 5.72
CA PHE A 40 0.31 -5.01 4.81
C PHE A 40 1.03 -6.11 5.58
N THR A 41 0.63 -7.36 5.37
CA THR A 41 1.29 -8.49 6.00
C THR A 41 1.43 -9.58 4.96
N VAL A 42 2.65 -10.07 4.79
CA VAL A 42 2.99 -11.16 3.90
C VAL A 42 3.00 -12.45 4.71
N TRP A 43 2.36 -13.47 4.17
CA TRP A 43 2.26 -14.80 4.77
C TRP A 43 2.64 -15.83 3.72
N ASP A 44 3.41 -16.83 4.12
CA ASP A 44 3.50 -18.08 3.38
C ASP A 44 2.26 -18.91 3.66
N LYS A 45 1.75 -19.61 2.65
CA LYS A 45 0.56 -20.45 2.78
C LYS A 45 0.94 -21.92 2.63
N ASP A 46 1.07 -22.58 3.76
CA ASP A 46 1.33 -24.01 3.84
C ASP A 46 0.05 -24.84 3.92
N THR A 47 0.20 -26.14 3.63
CA THR A 47 -0.90 -27.11 3.74
C THR A 47 -1.47 -27.16 5.16
N PHE A 48 -0.62 -26.99 6.18
CA PHE A 48 -0.99 -27.00 7.59
C PHE A 48 -0.53 -25.72 8.28
N GLY A 49 -1.13 -24.60 7.91
CA GLY A 49 -0.93 -23.34 8.61
C GLY A 49 -0.50 -22.21 7.68
N ARG A 50 0.26 -21.28 8.23
CA ARG A 50 0.82 -20.14 7.52
C ARG A 50 1.98 -19.57 8.31
N ASP A 51 3.06 -19.26 7.62
CA ASP A 51 4.22 -18.64 8.23
C ASP A 51 4.25 -17.14 7.97
N PHE A 52 4.59 -16.38 9.00
CA PHE A 52 4.70 -14.93 8.89
C PHE A 52 6.00 -14.56 8.18
N LEU A 53 5.91 -13.86 7.05
CA LEU A 53 7.08 -13.44 6.29
C LEU A 53 7.46 -11.98 6.52
N GLY A 54 6.56 -11.17 7.08
CA GLY A 54 6.85 -9.77 7.36
C GLY A 54 5.63 -8.88 7.27
N GLU A 55 5.77 -7.64 7.71
CA GLU A 55 4.74 -6.61 7.55
C GLU A 55 5.30 -5.25 7.17
N VAL A 56 4.47 -4.47 6.50
CA VAL A 56 4.73 -3.06 6.18
C VAL A 56 3.57 -2.27 6.76
N THR A 57 3.88 -1.21 7.48
CA THR A 57 2.87 -0.32 8.07
C THR A 57 3.16 1.10 7.63
N ILE A 58 2.19 1.73 6.97
CA ILE A 58 2.32 3.07 6.38
C ILE A 58 1.21 3.94 6.98
N PRO A 59 1.55 5.05 7.67
CA PRO A 59 0.55 6.04 8.04
C PRO A 59 -0.15 6.57 6.79
N PHE A 60 -1.47 6.74 6.85
CA PHE A 60 -2.23 7.15 5.66
C PHE A 60 -1.68 8.43 5.02
N LYS A 61 -1.32 9.43 5.83
CA LYS A 61 -0.74 10.69 5.37
C LYS A 61 0.60 10.55 4.60
N ASN A 62 1.27 9.40 4.69
CA ASN A 62 2.57 9.12 4.08
C ASN A 62 2.47 8.21 2.84
N ILE A 63 1.28 7.81 2.39
CA ILE A 63 1.14 6.83 1.29
C ILE A 63 1.67 7.33 -0.05
N PHE A 64 1.78 8.65 -0.23
CA PHE A 64 2.29 9.26 -1.46
C PHE A 64 3.74 9.68 -1.37
N ASP A 65 4.40 9.54 -0.21
CA ASP A 65 5.78 9.98 -0.03
C ASP A 65 6.68 9.40 -1.11
N ARG A 66 6.54 8.09 -1.39
CA ARG A 66 7.50 7.34 -2.20
C ARG A 66 7.05 7.04 -3.64
N ASN A 67 5.97 7.67 -4.11
CA ASN A 67 5.34 7.37 -5.42
C ASN A 67 6.14 7.87 -6.65
N ASN A 68 7.37 8.35 -6.43
CA ASN A 68 8.30 8.75 -7.48
C ASN A 68 9.56 7.88 -7.44
N GLN A 69 9.43 6.62 -7.87
CA GLN A 69 10.52 5.64 -7.92
C GLN A 69 11.20 5.44 -6.55
N GLY A 70 10.43 5.56 -5.46
CA GLY A 70 10.94 5.45 -4.10
C GLY A 70 11.50 6.74 -3.50
N VAL A 71 11.65 7.81 -4.29
CA VAL A 71 12.08 9.15 -3.83
C VAL A 71 10.92 9.85 -3.12
N SER A 72 11.24 10.53 -2.01
CA SER A 72 10.26 11.28 -1.22
C SER A 72 9.87 12.58 -1.92
N ASP A 73 8.75 12.61 -2.65
CA ASP A 73 8.17 13.87 -3.19
C ASP A 73 6.84 14.25 -2.52
N GLY A 74 6.16 13.28 -1.90
CA GLY A 74 4.89 13.50 -1.20
C GLY A 74 3.73 13.91 -2.13
N VAL A 75 3.88 13.75 -3.44
CA VAL A 75 2.91 14.26 -4.41
C VAL A 75 1.80 13.23 -4.63
N PRO A 76 0.53 13.55 -4.32
CA PRO A 76 -0.61 12.71 -4.66
C PRO A 76 -0.81 12.66 -6.17
N ARG A 77 -1.02 11.46 -6.70
CA ARG A 77 -1.16 11.23 -8.15
C ARG A 77 -2.39 10.38 -8.45
N ASN A 78 -2.95 10.52 -9.65
CA ASN A 78 -3.89 9.54 -10.17
C ASN A 78 -3.20 8.18 -10.28
N TYR A 79 -3.91 7.08 -10.02
CA TYR A 79 -3.35 5.74 -10.16
C TYR A 79 -2.74 5.47 -11.55
N LYS A 80 -3.38 5.99 -12.61
CA LYS A 80 -2.99 5.86 -14.01
C LYS A 80 -2.03 6.96 -14.51
N ASP A 81 -1.61 7.90 -13.66
CA ASP A 81 -0.62 8.91 -14.07
C ASP A 81 0.69 8.21 -14.50
N PRO A 82 1.26 8.52 -15.67
CA PRO A 82 2.52 7.92 -16.12
C PRO A 82 3.70 8.19 -15.18
N ASN A 83 3.63 9.22 -14.34
CA ASN A 83 4.63 9.54 -13.33
C ASN A 83 4.31 8.95 -11.95
N ASN A 84 3.27 8.12 -11.83
CA ASN A 84 2.95 7.41 -10.60
C ASN A 84 3.66 6.05 -10.61
N TYR A 85 4.72 5.92 -9.84
CA TYR A 85 5.54 4.71 -9.78
C TYR A 85 5.29 3.92 -8.51
N GLU A 86 5.41 2.60 -8.58
CA GLU A 86 5.55 1.76 -7.40
C GLU A 86 6.80 2.10 -6.56
N ALA A 87 6.76 1.70 -5.30
CA ALA A 87 7.90 1.75 -4.39
C ALA A 87 8.06 0.42 -3.65
N TYR A 88 9.31 0.09 -3.34
CA TYR A 88 9.67 -1.06 -2.52
C TYR A 88 9.76 -0.67 -1.05
N PHE A 89 9.08 -1.44 -0.20
CA PHE A 89 9.04 -1.26 1.24
C PHE A 89 9.63 -2.49 1.93
N GLN A 90 10.68 -2.27 2.72
CA GLN A 90 11.32 -3.35 3.46
C GLN A 90 10.35 -3.99 4.44
N LEU A 91 10.30 -5.33 4.44
CA LEU A 91 9.48 -6.08 5.37
C LEU A 91 10.03 -5.96 6.80
N ALA A 92 9.17 -5.58 7.73
CA ALA A 92 9.49 -5.49 9.14
C ALA A 92 9.06 -6.75 9.91
N LYS A 93 9.79 -7.03 10.99
CA LYS A 93 9.46 -8.06 11.97
C LYS A 93 8.31 -7.59 12.86
N ARG A 94 7.47 -8.54 13.32
CA ARG A 94 6.48 -8.28 14.39
C ARG A 94 7.06 -8.52 15.79
N SER A 95 8.08 -9.36 15.88
CA SER A 95 8.78 -9.69 17.11
C SER A 95 10.20 -10.16 16.79
N GLU A 96 11.09 -10.14 17.80
CA GLU A 96 12.48 -10.61 17.67
C GLU A 96 12.60 -12.07 17.18
N LYS A 97 11.56 -12.89 17.43
CA LYS A 97 11.51 -14.29 17.01
C LYS A 97 11.27 -14.47 15.51
N ASN A 98 10.83 -13.43 14.81
CA ASN A 98 10.59 -13.52 13.37
C ASN A 98 11.90 -13.35 12.61
N ASN A 99 12.22 -14.31 11.75
CA ASN A 99 13.23 -14.12 10.72
C ASN A 99 12.53 -13.50 9.50
N VAL A 100 12.86 -12.25 9.17
CA VAL A 100 12.21 -11.49 8.09
C VAL A 100 13.28 -10.92 7.18
N SER A 101 13.07 -11.08 5.88
CA SER A 101 13.88 -10.52 4.80
C SER A 101 12.98 -10.20 3.61
N GLY A 102 13.51 -9.43 2.67
CA GLY A 102 12.82 -9.05 1.43
C GLY A 102 11.99 -7.79 1.54
N ASP A 103 11.40 -7.43 0.40
CA ASP A 103 10.67 -6.19 0.19
C ASP A 103 9.26 -6.47 -0.35
N LEU A 104 8.35 -5.55 -0.09
CA LEU A 104 7.02 -5.52 -0.67
C LEU A 104 6.90 -4.34 -1.62
N CYS A 105 6.62 -4.63 -2.90
CA CYS A 105 6.36 -3.62 -3.91
C CYS A 105 4.90 -3.15 -3.83
N LEU A 106 4.68 -1.85 -3.68
CA LEU A 106 3.34 -1.23 -3.57
C LEU A 106 3.25 0.03 -4.44
N LYS A 107 2.09 0.24 -5.06
CA LYS A 107 1.75 1.47 -5.78
C LYS A 107 0.43 2.03 -5.25
N PHE A 108 0.46 3.29 -4.82
CA PHE A 108 -0.73 4.02 -4.38
C PHE A 108 -1.18 4.99 -5.45
N GLY A 109 -2.45 5.38 -5.45
CA GLY A 109 -2.97 6.34 -6.41
C GLY A 109 -4.41 6.70 -6.10
N ILE A 110 -4.81 7.91 -6.45
CA ILE A 110 -6.20 8.34 -6.40
C ILE A 110 -6.91 7.77 -7.63
N LEU A 111 -8.07 7.15 -7.40
CA LEU A 111 -8.95 6.67 -8.46
C LEU A 111 -10.19 7.56 -8.47
N GLU A 112 -10.22 8.55 -9.36
CA GLU A 112 -11.40 9.38 -9.59
C GLU A 112 -11.61 9.60 -11.08
N ASP A 113 -12.76 9.15 -11.58
CA ASP A 113 -13.11 9.21 -13.00
C ASP A 113 -13.47 10.63 -13.47
N HIS A 114 -13.67 11.58 -12.55
CA HIS A 114 -14.14 12.94 -12.84
C HIS A 114 -13.13 14.05 -12.53
N ILE A 115 -11.95 13.70 -11.99
CA ILE A 115 -10.88 14.66 -11.75
C ILE A 115 -9.85 14.50 -12.87
N GLY A 116 -9.75 15.49 -13.76
CA GLY A 116 -8.80 15.49 -14.87
C GLY A 116 -7.58 16.40 -14.67
N ASP A 117 -7.48 17.09 -13.53
CA ASP A 117 -6.41 18.07 -13.25
C ASP A 117 -5.65 17.67 -11.98
N VAL A 118 -4.32 17.64 -12.07
CA VAL A 118 -3.40 17.32 -10.97
C VAL A 118 -3.59 18.22 -9.75
N LYS A 119 -3.91 19.51 -9.94
CA LYS A 119 -4.15 20.44 -8.82
C LYS A 119 -5.29 19.97 -7.93
N ARG A 120 -6.33 19.38 -8.53
CA ARG A 120 -7.48 18.86 -7.79
C ARG A 120 -7.14 17.64 -6.95
N TYR A 121 -6.09 16.88 -7.29
CA TYR A 121 -5.62 15.78 -6.45
C TYR A 121 -4.86 16.28 -5.23
N ALA A 122 -4.06 17.34 -5.37
CA ALA A 122 -3.40 17.99 -4.24
C ALA A 122 -4.45 18.54 -3.26
N ASP A 123 -5.44 19.31 -3.77
CA ASP A 123 -6.53 19.84 -2.95
C ASP A 123 -7.34 18.73 -2.26
N ALA A 124 -7.69 17.66 -3.01
CA ALA A 124 -8.41 16.52 -2.44
C ALA A 124 -7.59 15.80 -1.35
N TRP A 125 -6.27 15.71 -1.52
CA TRP A 125 -5.38 15.09 -0.54
C TRP A 125 -5.23 15.92 0.73
N GLU A 126 -5.13 17.24 0.61
CA GLU A 126 -5.11 18.17 1.75
C GLU A 126 -6.41 18.05 2.57
N LEU A 127 -7.57 17.95 1.92
CA LEU A 127 -8.84 17.71 2.62
C LEU A 127 -8.89 16.39 3.39
N LEU A 128 -8.11 15.38 2.96
CA LEU A 128 -8.00 14.09 3.63
C LEU A 128 -6.91 14.07 4.71
N ASN A 129 -6.02 15.05 4.73
CA ASN A 129 -4.91 15.17 5.69
C ASN A 129 -4.72 16.63 6.14
N PRO A 130 -5.68 17.19 6.90
CA PRO A 130 -5.58 18.54 7.40
C PRO A 130 -4.48 18.71 8.47
#